data_AF-A0A3R7J0M3-F1
#
_entry.id   AF-A0A3R7J0M3-F1
#
_cell.length_a   1.000
_cell.length_b   1.000
_cell.length_c   1.000
_cell.angle_alpha   90.00
_cell.angle_beta   90.00
_cell.angle_gamma   90.00
#
_symmetry.space_group_name_H-M   'P 1'
#
loop_
_entity.id
_entity.type
_entity.pdbx_description
1 polymer ?
#
loop_
_entity_poly.entity_id
_entity_poly.type
_entity_poly.pdbx_seq_one_letter_code
_entity_poly.pdbx_strand_id
1 'polypeptide(L)'
;MLSRFALNGARRRAIRTPLLTLSRGFTEASSIDNDTTTGRRGSGLASTSSTKLVKRKVAIVGGYMGTGYHGLQLNKDVQTIEDELRTAIFKAGAMRESNFEDLGKIDWSRSSRTDKGVHAGCIVFSGKLLIDEENQVDPTTGRVKGLTEALNASLPSNIRVFSCTRVNKRFSARKNCALREYEYFLPLSFLKECLVESGKIDADSLNMDEAIAEFSRALRRYEGVHDFHNFTRSRSYFYKVQAKMMQWKAQRDAFDTDDGDDDQDDLSEIAESDEEEESTGDDFAEDMSQFGDEEGLTRKLLPRHRRSIYSCTGTLISDFSGKQFLRVHIVGQAFLLNQIRCMIGGALAVATKGMSRTAFDAALSTNRIVRVPIAPAEGLVLLSSTFGGKLHTVSLYEDPNTSLAKERKDLVHRILLNHHEDEEMTKFREEVIYTEVASSWNKNEDMDRWRAYLERCYESNKHLDEDELAILLYELDQANERKKSRSQSYVRQNRIDLAENGRGGALLPRQFTTKLCIRYNVAPGIFTSDLRRAVARHLRSGKIPCDADEDQIMAYIDSYGSENLAEEGRKLRLSIRTEE
;
A
#
# COMPACT_ATOMS: atom_id res chain seq x y z
N MET A 1 -10.03 -7.83 -35.04
CA MET A 1 -9.17 -8.29 -33.93
C MET A 1 -7.70 -8.12 -34.31
N LEU A 2 -7.12 -6.93 -34.11
CA LEU A 2 -5.69 -6.68 -34.33
C LEU A 2 -5.11 -6.11 -33.04
N SER A 3 -4.44 -6.96 -32.27
CA SER A 3 -3.19 -6.67 -31.56
C SER A 3 -2.83 -7.83 -30.62
N ARG A 4 -1.70 -8.48 -30.86
CA ARG A 4 -0.86 -9.08 -29.82
C ARG A 4 0.53 -8.63 -30.20
N PHE A 5 1.04 -7.56 -29.61
CA PHE A 5 2.44 -7.50 -29.20
C PHE A 5 3.40 -8.47 -29.90
N ALA A 6 3.65 -8.32 -31.20
CA ALA A 6 3.96 -7.13 -31.97
C ALA A 6 2.93 -5.97 -32.19
N LEU A 7 3.53 -4.77 -32.29
CA LEU A 7 3.41 -3.86 -33.44
C LEU A 7 4.77 -3.79 -34.16
N ASN A 8 4.84 -4.16 -35.45
CA ASN A 8 6.04 -3.99 -36.28
C ASN A 8 6.08 -2.56 -36.87
N GLY A 9 7.22 -1.87 -36.72
CA GLY A 9 7.47 -0.59 -37.36
C GLY A 9 7.67 -0.71 -38.87
N ALA A 10 6.65 -0.36 -39.66
CA ALA A 10 6.79 0.16 -41.02
C ALA A 10 5.44 0.69 -41.54
N ARG A 11 5.45 1.98 -41.92
CA ARG A 11 4.51 2.70 -42.80
C ARG A 11 3.12 2.08 -43.00
N ARG A 12 2.07 2.75 -42.49
CA ARG A 12 0.74 2.68 -43.11
C ARG A 12 0.22 4.06 -43.47
N ARG A 13 0.06 4.27 -44.79
CA ARG A 13 -0.74 5.32 -45.39
C ARG A 13 -2.20 5.11 -45.00
N ALA A 14 -2.85 6.22 -44.66
CA ALA A 14 -4.27 6.30 -44.39
C ALA A 14 -5.10 5.88 -45.61
N ILE A 15 -6.11 5.04 -45.39
CA ILE A 15 -7.29 4.98 -46.23
C ILE A 15 -8.49 5.11 -45.30
N ARG A 16 -9.16 6.26 -45.39
CA ARG A 16 -10.49 6.53 -44.85
C ARG A 16 -11.53 5.81 -45.70
N THR A 17 -12.57 5.25 -45.08
CA THR A 17 -13.97 5.31 -45.54
C THR A 17 -14.91 4.73 -44.47
N PRO A 18 -16.21 5.12 -44.46
CA PRO A 18 -16.97 5.36 -43.24
C PRO A 18 -17.89 4.21 -42.79
N LEU A 19 -18.37 4.35 -41.55
CA LEU A 19 -19.45 3.59 -40.92
C LEU A 19 -20.72 3.57 -41.79
N LEU A 20 -21.30 2.38 -41.93
CA LEU A 20 -22.72 2.18 -42.16
C LEU A 20 -23.29 1.30 -41.03
N THR A 21 -24.26 1.88 -40.35
CA THR A 21 -25.28 1.27 -39.50
C THR A 21 -26.04 0.16 -40.24
N LEU A 22 -26.36 -0.95 -39.56
CA LEU A 22 -27.71 -1.55 -39.54
C LEU A 22 -27.81 -2.80 -38.65
N SER A 23 -28.72 -2.69 -37.70
CA SER A 23 -29.75 -3.64 -37.25
C SER A 23 -29.50 -5.16 -37.21
N ARG A 24 -29.83 -5.68 -36.03
CA ARG A 24 -30.36 -7.02 -35.74
C ARG A 24 -31.23 -7.62 -36.86
N GLY A 25 -30.98 -8.89 -37.15
CA GLY A 25 -31.89 -9.80 -37.83
C GLY A 25 -31.46 -11.23 -37.58
N PHE A 26 -32.18 -11.92 -36.68
CA PHE A 26 -32.13 -13.37 -36.50
C PHE A 26 -32.65 -14.05 -37.77
N THR A 27 -32.03 -15.15 -38.19
CA THR A 27 -32.72 -16.28 -38.83
C THR A 27 -31.81 -17.50 -38.78
N GLU A 28 -32.31 -18.54 -38.12
CA GLU A 28 -31.83 -19.92 -38.21
C GLU A 28 -32.12 -20.48 -39.60
N ALA A 29 -31.19 -21.28 -40.14
CA ALA A 29 -31.52 -22.38 -41.03
C ALA A 29 -30.41 -23.43 -40.99
N SER A 30 -30.80 -24.59 -40.48
CA SER A 30 -30.12 -25.88 -40.57
C SER A 30 -29.96 -26.37 -42.01
N SER A 31 -28.84 -27.02 -42.33
CA SER A 31 -28.86 -28.29 -43.08
C SER A 31 -27.51 -29.00 -43.02
N ILE A 32 -27.65 -30.31 -42.87
CA ILE A 32 -26.64 -31.37 -42.83
C ILE A 32 -26.17 -31.64 -44.27
N ASP A 33 -24.89 -31.94 -44.46
CA ASP A 33 -24.48 -33.06 -45.34
C ASP A 33 -23.01 -33.47 -45.10
N ASN A 34 -22.84 -34.76 -44.82
CA ASN A 34 -21.60 -35.52 -44.88
C ASN A 34 -21.34 -35.91 -46.35
N ASP A 35 -20.10 -35.82 -46.87
CA ASP A 35 -19.38 -37.01 -47.35
C ASP A 35 -17.90 -36.75 -47.75
N THR A 36 -17.05 -37.62 -47.20
CA THR A 36 -15.89 -38.35 -47.76
C THR A 36 -14.95 -37.76 -48.84
N THR A 37 -13.69 -37.57 -48.40
CA THR A 37 -12.38 -37.94 -49.01
C THR A 37 -12.16 -37.79 -50.52
N THR A 38 -11.25 -36.88 -50.92
CA THR A 38 -10.18 -37.18 -51.88
C THR A 38 -8.95 -36.31 -51.63
N GLY A 39 -7.76 -36.94 -51.68
CA GLY A 39 -6.48 -36.29 -51.44
C GLY A 39 -6.04 -35.35 -52.55
N ARG A 40 -5.40 -34.25 -52.18
CA ARG A 40 -4.56 -33.46 -53.08
C ARG A 40 -3.38 -32.86 -52.32
N ARG A 41 -2.17 -33.26 -52.73
CA ARG A 41 -0.90 -32.64 -52.35
C ARG A 41 -0.94 -31.17 -52.75
N GLY A 42 -0.98 -30.29 -51.75
CA GLY A 42 -0.84 -28.84 -51.88
C GLY A 42 0.47 -28.40 -51.24
N SER A 43 1.21 -27.58 -51.98
CA SER A 43 2.52 -27.01 -51.70
C SER A 43 2.67 -26.36 -50.33
N GLY A 44 3.91 -26.39 -49.81
CA GLY A 44 4.29 -25.87 -48.50
C GLY A 44 3.78 -24.46 -48.22
N LEU A 45 2.88 -24.38 -47.25
CA LEU A 45 2.69 -23.20 -46.44
C LEU A 45 3.69 -23.34 -45.29
N ALA A 46 4.63 -22.40 -45.18
CA ALA A 46 5.49 -22.29 -44.01
C ALA A 46 4.58 -22.30 -42.77
N SER A 47 4.66 -23.37 -41.98
CA SER A 47 3.99 -23.44 -40.68
C SER A 47 4.60 -22.32 -39.84
N THR A 48 3.88 -21.21 -39.70
CA THR A 48 4.10 -20.28 -38.60
C THR A 48 4.00 -21.11 -37.34
N SER A 49 5.17 -21.44 -36.76
CA SER A 49 5.29 -22.06 -35.45
C SER A 49 4.32 -21.34 -34.51
N SER A 50 3.23 -22.00 -34.13
CA SER A 50 2.26 -21.44 -33.21
C SER A 50 3.00 -21.18 -31.89
N THR A 51 3.28 -19.93 -31.59
CA THR A 51 4.02 -19.55 -30.39
C THR A 51 3.28 -20.06 -29.16
N LYS A 52 3.93 -20.96 -28.41
CA LYS A 52 3.33 -21.68 -27.30
C LYS A 52 3.14 -20.72 -26.12
N LEU A 53 1.92 -20.23 -25.95
CA LEU A 53 1.58 -19.41 -24.80
C LEU A 53 1.49 -20.25 -23.53
N VAL A 54 2.11 -19.76 -22.46
CA VAL A 54 2.13 -20.40 -21.15
C VAL A 54 1.72 -19.41 -20.07
N LYS A 55 1.00 -19.88 -19.05
CA LYS A 55 0.68 -19.07 -17.87
C LYS A 55 1.95 -18.83 -17.05
N ARG A 56 2.33 -17.58 -16.86
CA ARG A 56 3.47 -17.15 -16.04
C ARG A 56 3.10 -15.98 -15.16
N LYS A 57 3.67 -15.96 -13.96
CA LYS A 57 3.46 -14.86 -13.01
C LYS A 57 4.18 -13.61 -13.54
N VAL A 58 3.42 -12.55 -13.77
CA VAL A 58 3.88 -11.27 -14.28
C VAL A 58 3.53 -10.21 -13.24
N ALA A 59 4.49 -9.36 -12.90
CA ALA A 59 4.27 -8.10 -12.20
C ALA A 59 4.05 -6.99 -13.23
N ILE A 60 3.04 -6.16 -13.01
CA ILE A 60 2.67 -5.02 -13.86
C ILE A 60 2.84 -3.77 -13.01
N VAL A 61 3.71 -2.85 -13.42
CA VAL A 61 3.83 -1.54 -12.78
C VAL A 61 3.01 -0.55 -13.58
N GLY A 62 2.16 0.21 -12.92
CA GLY A 62 1.34 1.23 -13.55
C GLY A 62 1.04 2.41 -12.64
N GLY A 63 0.28 3.37 -13.16
CA GLY A 63 -0.22 4.53 -12.46
C GLY A 63 -1.56 4.96 -13.06
N TYR A 64 -2.35 5.69 -12.29
CA TYR A 64 -3.67 6.16 -12.71
C TYR A 64 -4.12 7.42 -11.96
N MET A 65 -4.95 8.20 -12.66
CA MET A 65 -5.79 9.23 -12.06
C MET A 65 -7.08 8.59 -11.53
N GLY A 66 -7.35 8.70 -10.23
CA GLY A 66 -8.52 8.09 -9.60
C GLY A 66 -9.86 8.81 -9.86
N THR A 67 -9.82 10.06 -10.33
CA THR A 67 -11.03 10.82 -10.67
C THR A 67 -11.91 10.05 -11.67
N GLY A 68 -13.18 9.89 -11.32
CA GLY A 68 -14.17 9.17 -12.14
C GLY A 68 -14.23 7.67 -11.91
N TYR A 69 -13.37 7.10 -11.05
CA TYR A 69 -13.39 5.68 -10.70
C TYR A 69 -13.84 5.44 -9.27
N HIS A 70 -14.54 4.32 -9.06
CA HIS A 70 -15.02 3.87 -7.75
C HIS A 70 -13.96 3.06 -6.99
N GLY A 71 -12.72 3.53 -7.05
CA GLY A 71 -11.56 2.88 -6.45
C GLY A 71 -10.89 1.89 -7.40
N LEU A 72 -9.92 1.16 -6.86
CA LEU A 72 -9.12 0.25 -7.65
C LEU A 72 -9.77 -1.11 -7.87
N GLN A 73 -10.34 -1.69 -6.82
CA GLN A 73 -10.76 -3.08 -6.81
C GLN A 73 -12.08 -3.26 -7.57
N LEU A 74 -12.21 -4.35 -8.33
CA LEU A 74 -13.47 -4.73 -8.96
C LEU A 74 -14.65 -4.70 -7.99
N ASN A 75 -15.72 -4.02 -8.37
CA ASN A 75 -17.00 -3.99 -7.66
C ASN A 75 -18.16 -4.07 -8.67
N LYS A 76 -19.35 -4.50 -8.23
CA LYS A 76 -20.51 -4.67 -9.13
C LYS A 76 -21.02 -3.31 -9.58
N ASP A 77 -21.40 -3.23 -10.86
CA ASP A 77 -22.13 -2.11 -11.47
C ASP A 77 -21.46 -0.74 -11.41
N VAL A 78 -20.15 -0.67 -11.11
CA VAL A 78 -19.36 0.57 -11.09
C VAL A 78 -18.05 0.39 -11.86
N GLN A 79 -17.54 1.47 -12.44
CA GLN A 79 -16.27 1.44 -13.15
C GLN A 79 -15.10 1.56 -12.18
N THR A 80 -14.13 0.65 -12.29
CA THR A 80 -12.95 0.58 -11.43
C THR A 80 -11.67 0.54 -12.27
N ILE A 81 -10.52 0.80 -11.64
CA ILE A 81 -9.22 0.72 -12.33
C ILE A 81 -8.95 -0.71 -12.81
N GLU A 82 -9.35 -1.71 -12.03
CA GLU A 82 -9.18 -3.11 -12.42
C GLU A 82 -10.07 -3.54 -13.58
N ASP A 83 -11.24 -2.91 -13.78
CA ASP A 83 -12.06 -3.17 -14.96
C ASP A 83 -11.34 -2.77 -16.25
N GLU A 84 -10.74 -1.58 -16.27
CA GLU A 84 -9.94 -1.09 -17.39
C GLU A 84 -8.73 -1.99 -17.63
N LEU A 85 -7.98 -2.30 -16.57
CA LEU A 85 -6.76 -3.11 -16.68
C LEU A 85 -7.06 -4.55 -17.11
N ARG A 86 -8.08 -5.21 -16.51
CA ARG A 86 -8.52 -6.55 -16.92
C ARG A 86 -8.96 -6.57 -18.38
N THR A 87 -9.71 -5.55 -18.81
CA THR A 87 -10.15 -5.39 -20.21
C THR A 87 -8.97 -5.21 -21.16
N ALA A 88 -7.98 -4.40 -20.80
CA ALA A 88 -6.75 -4.24 -21.57
C ALA A 88 -5.96 -5.56 -21.69
N ILE A 89 -5.80 -6.30 -20.60
CA ILE A 89 -5.11 -7.61 -20.58
C ILE A 89 -5.84 -8.62 -21.48
N PHE A 90 -7.17 -8.66 -21.44
CA PHE A 90 -7.96 -9.52 -22.29
C PHE A 90 -7.84 -9.15 -23.77
N LYS A 91 -7.97 -7.86 -24.11
CA LYS A 91 -7.79 -7.34 -25.48
C LYS A 91 -6.39 -7.62 -26.03
N ALA A 92 -5.35 -7.56 -25.20
CA ALA A 92 -3.99 -7.90 -25.57
C ALA A 92 -3.77 -9.42 -25.79
N GLY A 93 -4.78 -10.27 -25.51
CA GLY A 93 -4.69 -11.72 -25.64
C GLY A 93 -3.86 -12.40 -24.54
N ALA A 94 -3.57 -11.69 -23.45
CA ALA A 94 -2.77 -12.19 -22.32
C ALA A 94 -3.61 -12.89 -21.23
N MET A 95 -4.92 -13.03 -21.45
CA MET A 95 -5.88 -13.64 -20.52
C MET A 95 -6.90 -14.48 -21.30
N ARG A 96 -7.38 -15.59 -20.71
CA ARG A 96 -8.50 -16.37 -21.24
C ARG A 96 -9.83 -15.77 -20.78
N GLU A 97 -10.90 -15.99 -21.52
CA GLU A 97 -12.24 -15.54 -21.15
C GLU A 97 -12.69 -16.04 -19.77
N SER A 98 -12.50 -17.33 -19.47
CA SER A 98 -12.76 -17.88 -18.12
C SER A 98 -11.99 -17.22 -16.96
N ASN A 99 -10.89 -16.51 -17.25
CA ASN A 99 -10.11 -15.74 -16.28
C ASN A 99 -10.59 -14.29 -16.17
N PHE A 100 -11.31 -13.78 -17.17
CA PHE A 100 -11.89 -12.45 -17.15
C PHE A 100 -12.97 -12.36 -16.07
N GLU A 101 -13.89 -13.33 -16.01
CA GLU A 101 -14.96 -13.35 -15.02
C GLU A 101 -14.45 -13.56 -13.58
N ASP A 102 -13.36 -14.30 -13.42
CA ASP A 102 -12.80 -14.66 -12.13
C ASP A 102 -11.26 -14.51 -12.14
N LEU A 103 -10.82 -13.37 -11.58
CA LEU A 103 -9.41 -13.02 -11.42
C LEU A 103 -8.69 -13.93 -10.40
N GLY A 104 -9.42 -14.64 -9.52
CA GLY A 104 -8.86 -15.64 -8.61
C GLY A 104 -8.15 -16.77 -9.36
N LYS A 105 -8.66 -17.16 -10.53
CA LYS A 105 -8.05 -18.20 -11.40
C LYS A 105 -6.68 -17.83 -12.00
N ILE A 106 -6.26 -16.57 -11.88
CA ILE A 106 -4.93 -16.12 -12.28
C ILE A 106 -4.09 -15.65 -11.10
N ASP A 107 -4.51 -15.89 -9.86
CA ASP A 107 -3.77 -15.46 -8.67
C ASP A 107 -3.45 -13.95 -8.79
N TRP A 108 -4.50 -13.18 -9.11
CA TRP A 108 -4.44 -11.73 -9.25
C TRP A 108 -4.25 -11.08 -7.89
N SER A 109 -3.36 -10.09 -7.82
CA SER A 109 -3.04 -9.38 -6.60
C SER A 109 -2.59 -7.97 -6.93
N ARG A 110 -2.82 -7.05 -6.00
CA ARG A 110 -2.44 -5.63 -6.06
C ARG A 110 -1.62 -5.24 -4.83
N SER A 111 -0.70 -4.31 -4.99
CA SER A 111 0.15 -3.81 -3.90
C SER A 111 -0.60 -2.87 -2.98
N SER A 112 -1.57 -2.11 -3.46
CA SER A 112 -2.48 -1.33 -2.63
C SER A 112 -3.92 -1.41 -3.13
N ARG A 113 -4.87 -1.13 -2.24
CA ARG A 113 -6.27 -0.87 -2.56
C ARG A 113 -6.48 0.62 -2.30
N THR A 114 -6.78 1.38 -3.35
CA THR A 114 -7.05 2.81 -3.21
C THR A 114 -8.56 3.02 -3.25
N ASP A 115 -9.03 3.87 -2.34
CA ASP A 115 -10.43 4.24 -2.21
C ASP A 115 -10.92 5.00 -3.47
N LYS A 116 -12.24 5.20 -3.58
CA LYS A 116 -12.86 6.04 -4.62
C LYS A 116 -12.16 7.39 -4.74
N GLY A 117 -11.83 7.78 -5.97
CA GLY A 117 -11.19 9.06 -6.28
C GLY A 117 -9.68 9.14 -6.00
N VAL A 118 -9.10 8.21 -5.24
CA VAL A 118 -7.67 8.26 -4.87
C VAL A 118 -6.78 7.93 -6.07
N HIS A 119 -5.72 8.72 -6.27
CA HIS A 119 -4.77 8.55 -7.38
C HIS A 119 -3.62 7.61 -7.02
N ALA A 120 -2.92 7.08 -8.02
CA ALA A 120 -1.67 6.34 -7.83
C ALA A 120 -0.62 6.72 -8.89
N GLY A 121 0.49 7.30 -8.45
CA GLY A 121 1.68 7.52 -9.28
C GLY A 121 2.41 6.22 -9.59
N CYS A 122 2.44 5.29 -8.63
CA CYS A 122 3.00 3.97 -8.81
C CYS A 122 2.22 2.91 -8.03
N ILE A 123 1.71 1.93 -8.76
CA ILE A 123 1.11 0.73 -8.21
C ILE A 123 1.67 -0.50 -8.92
N VAL A 124 1.78 -1.60 -8.18
CA VAL A 124 2.15 -2.90 -8.74
C VAL A 124 0.98 -3.87 -8.62
N PHE A 125 0.65 -4.51 -9.74
CA PHE A 125 -0.21 -5.69 -9.81
C PHE A 125 0.64 -6.93 -10.06
N SER A 126 0.10 -8.11 -9.76
CA SER A 126 0.69 -9.38 -10.14
C SER A 126 -0.37 -10.41 -10.50
N GLY A 127 -0.18 -11.14 -11.59
CA GLY A 127 -1.11 -12.18 -12.05
C GLY A 127 -0.46 -13.19 -12.99
N LYS A 128 -1.09 -14.36 -13.14
CA LYS A 128 -0.66 -15.42 -14.06
C LYS A 128 -1.23 -15.16 -15.46
N LEU A 129 -0.43 -14.52 -16.31
CA LEU A 129 -0.81 -14.13 -17.67
C LEU A 129 -0.32 -15.14 -18.71
N LEU A 130 -1.02 -15.22 -19.84
CA LEU A 130 -0.59 -15.94 -21.03
C LEU A 130 0.47 -15.12 -21.77
N ILE A 131 1.71 -15.61 -21.78
CA ILE A 131 2.82 -14.98 -22.51
C ILE A 131 3.57 -16.03 -23.32
N ASP A 132 4.22 -15.58 -24.40
CA ASP A 132 5.22 -16.38 -25.11
C ASP A 132 6.54 -16.27 -24.35
N GLU A 133 6.75 -17.24 -23.45
CA GLU A 133 7.92 -17.25 -22.58
C GLU A 133 9.24 -17.35 -23.36
N GLU A 134 9.25 -18.07 -24.48
CA GLU A 134 10.48 -18.40 -25.21
C GLU A 134 10.96 -17.20 -26.03
N ASN A 135 10.04 -16.46 -26.67
CA ASN A 135 10.42 -15.39 -27.59
C ASN A 135 10.19 -13.97 -27.06
N GLN A 136 9.32 -13.78 -26.07
CA GLN A 136 8.92 -12.45 -25.60
C GLN A 136 9.47 -12.09 -24.22
N VAL A 137 10.09 -13.02 -23.48
CA VAL A 137 10.65 -12.70 -22.16
C VAL A 137 12.15 -12.49 -22.27
N ASP A 138 12.62 -11.31 -21.89
CA ASP A 138 14.04 -11.06 -21.73
C ASP A 138 14.59 -11.91 -20.56
N PRO A 139 15.61 -12.77 -20.77
CA PRO A 139 16.07 -13.69 -19.73
C PRO A 139 16.69 -12.97 -18.53
N THR A 140 17.37 -11.84 -18.77
CA THR A 140 18.13 -11.08 -17.77
C THR A 140 17.24 -10.21 -16.91
N THR A 141 16.33 -9.47 -17.52
CA THR A 141 15.45 -8.50 -16.85
C THR A 141 14.08 -9.08 -16.52
N GLY A 142 13.65 -10.12 -17.24
CA GLY A 142 12.30 -10.66 -17.16
C GLY A 142 11.25 -9.82 -17.89
N ARG A 143 11.61 -8.73 -18.56
CA ARG A 143 10.66 -7.87 -19.29
C ARG A 143 9.93 -8.66 -20.36
N VAL A 144 8.61 -8.50 -20.41
CA VAL A 144 7.75 -9.12 -21.42
C VAL A 144 7.61 -8.15 -22.59
N LYS A 145 8.42 -8.36 -23.63
CA LYS A 145 8.47 -7.54 -24.84
C LYS A 145 7.10 -7.43 -25.48
N GLY A 146 6.76 -6.23 -25.90
CA GLY A 146 5.41 -5.94 -26.29
C GLY A 146 4.59 -5.62 -25.05
N LEU A 147 4.20 -6.58 -24.21
CA LEU A 147 3.06 -6.51 -23.25
C LEU A 147 2.72 -5.16 -22.58
N THR A 148 3.63 -4.22 -22.36
CA THR A 148 3.32 -2.83 -21.98
C THR A 148 2.55 -2.03 -23.07
N GLU A 149 3.02 -1.92 -24.32
CA GLU A 149 2.54 -0.89 -25.30
C GLU A 149 1.06 -1.01 -25.76
N ALA A 150 0.51 -2.19 -25.81
CA ALA A 150 -0.84 -2.63 -26.19
C ALA A 150 -1.76 -2.98 -25.02
N LEU A 151 -1.26 -3.13 -23.78
CA LEU A 151 -2.08 -2.77 -22.63
C LEU A 151 -2.38 -1.27 -22.73
N ASN A 152 -1.35 -0.44 -22.89
CA ASN A 152 -1.49 1.00 -23.07
C ASN A 152 -2.32 1.40 -24.31
N ALA A 153 -2.27 0.65 -25.42
CA ALA A 153 -3.11 0.94 -26.59
C ALA A 153 -4.62 0.67 -26.34
N SER A 154 -4.94 -0.09 -25.29
CA SER A 154 -6.32 -0.41 -24.91
C SER A 154 -6.80 0.38 -23.68
N LEU A 155 -5.89 1.05 -22.97
CA LEU A 155 -6.18 1.83 -21.76
C LEU A 155 -6.48 3.29 -22.12
N PRO A 156 -7.34 3.96 -21.34
CA PRO A 156 -7.54 5.41 -21.47
C PRO A 156 -6.27 6.17 -21.05
N SER A 157 -6.12 7.43 -21.49
CA SER A 157 -4.91 8.22 -21.25
C SER A 157 -4.64 8.54 -19.78
N ASN A 158 -5.63 8.36 -18.91
CA ASN A 158 -5.55 8.58 -17.47
C ASN A 158 -5.15 7.31 -16.68
N ILE A 159 -4.88 6.19 -17.36
CA ILE A 159 -4.29 4.97 -16.80
C ILE A 159 -3.10 4.56 -17.66
N ARG A 160 -1.95 4.30 -17.04
CA ARG A 160 -0.72 3.95 -17.75
C ARG A 160 -0.03 2.75 -17.12
N VAL A 161 0.43 1.83 -17.95
CA VAL A 161 1.37 0.76 -17.58
C VAL A 161 2.77 1.18 -17.99
N PHE A 162 3.72 1.08 -17.07
CA PHE A 162 5.13 1.44 -17.29
C PHE A 162 5.98 0.20 -17.58
N SER A 163 5.70 -0.93 -16.92
CA SER A 163 6.44 -2.16 -17.18
C SER A 163 5.62 -3.43 -16.93
N CYS A 164 5.96 -4.47 -17.67
CA CYS A 164 5.47 -5.83 -17.47
C CYS A 164 6.66 -6.78 -17.32
N THR A 165 6.81 -7.40 -16.15
CA THR A 165 7.98 -8.20 -15.80
C THR A 165 7.59 -9.57 -15.30
N ARG A 166 8.12 -10.63 -15.91
CA ARG A 166 8.00 -11.99 -15.40
C ARG A 166 8.76 -12.13 -14.07
N VAL A 167 8.05 -12.59 -13.05
CA VAL A 167 8.54 -12.76 -11.69
C VAL A 167 8.41 -14.20 -11.19
N ASN A 168 8.93 -14.48 -10.00
CA ASN A 168 8.79 -15.78 -9.36
C ASN A 168 7.31 -16.14 -9.17
N LYS A 169 6.96 -17.43 -9.34
CA LYS A 169 5.58 -17.93 -9.19
C LYS A 169 4.94 -17.63 -7.83
N ARG A 170 5.73 -17.44 -6.78
CA ARG A 170 5.28 -17.15 -5.40
C ARG A 170 5.13 -15.65 -5.10
N PHE A 171 5.56 -14.76 -6.00
CA PHE A 171 5.45 -13.32 -5.77
C PHE A 171 3.99 -12.89 -5.76
N SER A 172 3.54 -12.23 -4.70
CA SER A 172 2.25 -11.57 -4.63
C SER A 172 2.47 -10.10 -4.36
N ALA A 173 1.97 -9.23 -5.22
CA ALA A 173 2.09 -7.78 -5.02
C ALA A 173 1.55 -7.34 -3.65
N ARG A 174 0.53 -8.02 -3.11
CA ARG A 174 -0.04 -7.75 -1.79
C ARG A 174 0.88 -8.28 -0.68
N LYS A 175 1.15 -9.59 -0.66
CA LYS A 175 1.85 -10.26 0.44
C LYS A 175 3.33 -9.88 0.52
N ASN A 176 3.92 -9.44 -0.59
CA ASN A 176 5.31 -8.98 -0.65
C ASN A 176 5.48 -7.46 -0.56
N CYS A 177 4.42 -6.66 -0.59
CA CYS A 177 4.53 -5.22 -0.36
C CYS A 177 4.83 -4.95 1.11
N ALA A 178 6.04 -4.44 1.39
CA ALA A 178 6.52 -4.15 2.73
C ALA A 178 6.13 -2.74 3.18
N LEU A 179 6.37 -1.74 2.32
CA LEU A 179 6.15 -0.32 2.62
C LEU A 179 5.34 0.31 1.50
N ARG A 180 4.56 1.33 1.84
CA ARG A 180 3.86 2.21 0.89
C ARG A 180 4.16 3.65 1.25
N GLU A 181 4.38 4.44 0.23
CA GLU A 181 4.59 5.88 0.33
C GLU A 181 3.39 6.58 -0.29
N TYR A 182 2.85 7.56 0.42
CA TYR A 182 1.72 8.37 -0.01
C TYR A 182 2.05 9.85 0.11
N GLU A 183 1.42 10.62 -0.76
CA GLU A 183 1.38 12.06 -0.68
C GLU A 183 -0.05 12.54 -0.52
N TYR A 184 -0.22 13.61 0.25
CA TYR A 184 -1.48 14.34 0.31
C TYR A 184 -1.24 15.82 0.02
N PHE A 185 -1.95 16.37 -0.95
CA PHE A 185 -1.87 17.79 -1.32
C PHE A 185 -3.10 18.53 -0.81
N LEU A 186 -2.90 19.44 0.14
CA LEU A 186 -3.95 20.28 0.71
C LEU A 186 -3.71 21.75 0.28
N PRO A 187 -4.63 22.39 -0.47
CA PRO A 187 -4.47 23.80 -0.82
C PRO A 187 -4.41 24.67 0.45
N LEU A 188 -3.49 25.64 0.47
CA LEU A 188 -3.37 26.53 1.62
C LEU A 188 -4.61 27.43 1.78
N SER A 189 -5.22 27.84 0.66
CA SER A 189 -6.48 28.60 0.64
C SER A 189 -7.60 27.85 1.35
N PHE A 190 -7.65 26.53 1.17
CA PHE A 190 -8.68 25.69 1.78
C PHE A 190 -8.52 25.60 3.30
N LEU A 191 -7.29 25.44 3.79
CA LEU A 191 -7.00 25.51 5.24
C LEU A 191 -7.40 26.88 5.82
N LYS A 192 -7.13 27.97 5.07
CA LYS A 192 -7.53 29.32 5.45
C LYS A 192 -9.06 29.47 5.55
N GLU A 193 -9.81 28.97 4.57
CA GLU A 193 -11.28 28.99 4.59
C GLU A 193 -11.85 28.24 5.80
N CYS A 194 -11.32 27.04 6.09
CA CYS A 194 -11.75 26.25 7.27
C CYS A 194 -11.55 27.00 8.60
N LEU A 195 -10.51 27.84 8.69
CA LEU A 195 -10.23 28.63 9.89
C LEU A 195 -11.16 29.85 10.04
N VAL A 196 -11.55 30.47 8.92
CA VAL A 196 -12.39 31.69 8.90
C VAL A 196 -13.88 31.35 9.00
N GLU A 197 -14.36 30.37 8.23
CA GLU A 197 -15.79 30.03 8.14
C GLU A 197 -16.31 29.23 9.35
N SER A 198 -15.43 28.58 10.11
CA SER A 198 -15.82 27.90 11.36
C SER A 198 -16.23 28.88 12.47
N GLY A 199 -16.09 30.20 12.25
CA GLY A 199 -16.45 31.24 13.23
C GLY A 199 -15.59 31.24 14.50
N LYS A 200 -14.51 30.43 14.54
CA LYS A 200 -13.64 30.23 15.71
C LYS A 200 -12.56 31.29 15.83
N ILE A 201 -12.19 31.96 14.74
CA ILE A 201 -11.13 32.96 14.68
C ILE A 201 -11.60 34.09 13.76
N ASP A 202 -11.52 35.33 14.23
CA ASP A 202 -11.76 36.50 13.38
C ASP A 202 -10.68 36.57 12.29
N ALA A 203 -11.03 36.93 11.05
CA ALA A 203 -10.11 36.94 9.92
C ALA A 203 -8.85 37.78 10.19
N ASP A 204 -8.99 38.84 10.99
CA ASP A 204 -7.90 39.74 11.40
C ASP A 204 -6.96 39.15 12.46
N SER A 205 -7.39 38.08 13.15
CA SER A 205 -6.60 37.37 14.18
C SER A 205 -6.01 36.05 13.68
N LEU A 206 -6.18 35.73 12.40
CA LEU A 206 -5.74 34.48 11.80
C LEU A 206 -4.22 34.40 11.70
N ASN A 207 -3.62 33.49 12.49
CA ASN A 207 -2.21 33.15 12.35
C ASN A 207 -2.04 31.85 11.53
N MET A 208 -1.77 32.03 10.24
CA MET A 208 -1.59 30.91 9.31
C MET A 208 -0.35 30.07 9.63
N ASP A 209 0.73 30.70 10.09
CA ASP A 209 1.97 30.01 10.45
C ASP A 209 1.76 29.11 11.68
N GLU A 210 0.99 29.58 12.66
CA GLU A 210 0.59 28.78 13.81
C GLU A 210 -0.26 27.57 13.38
N ALA A 211 -1.25 27.76 12.50
CA ALA A 211 -2.07 26.65 11.99
C ALA A 211 -1.24 25.60 11.23
N ILE A 212 -0.29 26.04 10.39
CA ILE A 212 0.65 25.13 9.70
C ILE A 212 1.53 24.39 10.71
N ALA A 213 2.01 25.07 11.76
CA ALA A 213 2.81 24.48 12.81
C ALA A 213 2.02 23.45 13.63
N GLU A 214 0.76 23.74 13.98
CA GLU A 214 -0.16 22.80 14.63
C GLU A 214 -0.40 21.56 13.76
N PHE A 215 -0.74 21.76 12.49
CA PHE A 215 -0.95 20.70 11.52
C PHE A 215 0.28 19.79 11.42
N SER A 216 1.46 20.39 11.22
CA SER A 216 2.73 19.68 11.10
C SER A 216 3.10 18.93 12.38
N ARG A 217 2.77 19.48 13.56
CA ARG A 217 3.01 18.80 14.84
C ARG A 217 2.08 17.62 15.02
N ALA A 218 0.81 17.74 14.66
CA ALA A 218 -0.16 16.66 14.71
C ALA A 218 0.24 15.50 13.78
N LEU A 219 0.71 15.78 12.57
CA LEU A 219 1.21 14.75 11.63
C LEU A 219 2.33 13.90 12.26
N ARG A 220 3.30 14.55 12.91
CA ARG A 220 4.42 13.83 13.57
C ARG A 220 3.99 12.90 14.69
N ARG A 221 2.82 13.11 15.32
CA ARG A 221 2.31 12.22 16.37
C ARG A 221 1.95 10.83 15.86
N TYR A 222 1.64 10.70 14.57
CA TYR A 222 1.31 9.40 13.98
C TYR A 222 2.51 8.47 13.84
N GLU A 223 3.74 9.00 13.87
CA GLU A 223 4.94 8.18 13.76
C GLU A 223 5.04 7.17 14.90
N GLY A 224 5.47 5.94 14.58
CA GLY A 224 5.50 4.82 15.51
C GLY A 224 4.42 3.78 15.25
N VAL A 225 4.09 3.01 16.29
CA VAL A 225 3.15 1.90 16.20
C VAL A 225 1.94 2.18 17.09
N HIS A 226 0.79 2.41 16.46
CA HIS A 226 -0.44 2.80 17.14
C HIS A 226 -1.61 1.89 16.77
N ASP A 227 -2.68 1.95 17.54
CA ASP A 227 -3.96 1.32 17.21
C ASP A 227 -4.85 2.35 16.48
N PHE A 228 -5.03 2.17 15.17
CA PHE A 228 -5.74 3.12 14.31
C PHE A 228 -7.25 2.85 14.24
N HIS A 229 -7.87 2.26 15.28
CA HIS A 229 -9.31 1.97 15.26
C HIS A 229 -10.21 3.22 15.09
N ASN A 230 -9.77 4.40 15.55
CA ASN A 230 -10.47 5.68 15.31
C ASN A 230 -10.24 6.22 13.89
N PHE A 231 -9.28 5.67 13.15
CA PHE A 231 -8.82 6.17 11.84
C PHE A 231 -9.18 5.17 10.73
N THR A 232 -10.41 4.67 10.72
CA THR A 232 -10.95 3.84 9.63
C THR A 232 -12.48 3.88 9.64
N ARG A 233 -13.14 3.57 8.52
CA ARG A 233 -14.62 3.53 8.40
C ARG A 233 -15.24 2.20 8.82
N SER A 234 -14.59 1.07 8.53
CA SER A 234 -15.17 -0.28 8.71
C SER A 234 -15.15 -0.79 10.16
N ARG A 235 -15.32 0.12 11.14
CA ARG A 235 -15.13 -0.14 12.57
C ARG A 235 -16.01 -1.27 13.08
N SER A 236 -17.32 -1.21 12.80
CA SER A 236 -18.32 -2.15 13.30
C SER A 236 -18.30 -3.51 12.58
N TYR A 237 -17.97 -3.53 11.29
CA TYR A 237 -17.83 -4.77 10.51
C TYR A 237 -16.79 -5.71 11.14
N PHE A 238 -15.62 -5.18 11.52
CA PHE A 238 -14.56 -6.02 12.09
C PHE A 238 -14.93 -6.63 13.44
N TYR A 239 -15.70 -5.93 14.28
CA TYR A 239 -16.22 -6.51 15.52
C TYR A 239 -17.25 -7.60 15.26
N LYS A 240 -18.12 -7.45 14.26
CA LYS A 240 -19.06 -8.50 13.84
C LYS A 240 -18.33 -9.74 13.32
N VAL A 241 -17.30 -9.57 12.49
CA VAL A 241 -16.45 -10.67 11.99
C VAL A 241 -15.75 -11.38 13.14
N GLN A 242 -15.16 -10.63 14.09
CA GLN A 242 -14.49 -11.23 15.24
C GLN A 242 -15.48 -12.00 16.13
N ALA A 243 -16.67 -11.44 16.39
CA ALA A 243 -17.71 -12.10 17.16
C ALA A 243 -18.17 -13.41 16.49
N LYS A 244 -18.36 -13.39 15.17
CA LYS A 244 -18.68 -14.58 14.39
C LYS A 244 -17.56 -15.63 14.50
N MET A 245 -16.30 -15.23 14.36
CA MET A 245 -15.16 -16.14 14.52
C MET A 245 -15.10 -16.77 15.92
N MET A 246 -15.37 -15.99 16.98
CA MET A 246 -15.43 -16.50 18.35
C MET A 246 -16.60 -17.47 18.55
N GLN A 247 -17.77 -17.19 17.99
CA GLN A 247 -18.92 -18.10 18.01
C GLN A 247 -18.61 -19.42 17.31
N TRP A 248 -17.98 -19.36 16.13
CA TRP A 248 -17.54 -20.55 15.40
C TRP A 248 -16.54 -21.39 16.20
N LYS A 249 -15.54 -20.75 16.83
CA LYS A 249 -14.60 -21.45 17.73
C LYS A 249 -15.30 -22.08 18.91
N ALA A 250 -16.19 -21.34 19.59
CA ALA A 250 -16.95 -21.86 20.73
C ALA A 250 -17.87 -23.02 20.35
N GLN A 251 -18.46 -22.99 19.14
CA GLN A 251 -19.24 -24.11 18.61
C GLN A 251 -18.36 -25.32 18.31
N ARG A 252 -17.17 -25.12 17.72
CA ARG A 252 -16.22 -26.21 17.47
C ARG A 252 -15.75 -26.84 18.78
N ASP A 253 -15.37 -26.02 19.76
CA ASP A 253 -14.89 -26.46 21.07
C ASP A 253 -16.02 -27.14 21.90
N ALA A 254 -17.30 -26.87 21.58
CA ALA A 254 -18.46 -27.52 22.21
C ALA A 254 -18.84 -28.87 21.56
N PHE A 255 -18.33 -29.18 20.36
CA PHE A 255 -18.66 -30.38 19.59
C PHE A 255 -17.48 -31.36 19.44
N ASP A 256 -16.32 -31.07 20.03
CA ASP A 256 -15.15 -31.94 19.90
C ASP A 256 -15.21 -33.14 20.87
N THR A 257 -15.84 -34.22 20.39
CA THR A 257 -15.39 -35.58 20.69
C THR A 257 -14.34 -35.97 19.66
N ASP A 258 -13.08 -36.03 20.10
CA ASP A 258 -11.99 -36.86 19.60
C ASP A 258 -12.03 -37.19 18.09
N ASP A 259 -11.56 -36.26 17.25
CA ASP A 259 -10.75 -36.64 16.09
C ASP A 259 -9.89 -35.44 15.64
N GLY A 260 -8.57 -35.62 15.79
CA GLY A 260 -7.58 -34.62 15.41
C GLY A 260 -7.43 -34.53 13.90
N ASP A 261 -7.84 -33.40 13.33
CA ASP A 261 -7.29 -32.94 12.06
C ASP A 261 -7.00 -31.42 12.12
N ASP A 262 -5.79 -31.08 11.68
CA ASP A 262 -5.11 -29.81 11.90
C ASP A 262 -5.54 -28.75 10.85
N ASP A 263 -6.83 -28.42 10.80
CA ASP A 263 -7.39 -27.37 9.91
C ASP A 263 -7.16 -25.94 10.45
N GLN A 264 -5.94 -25.66 10.91
CA GLN A 264 -5.58 -24.32 11.41
C GLN A 264 -5.32 -23.32 10.27
N ASP A 265 -5.05 -23.81 9.06
CA ASP A 265 -4.74 -22.99 7.88
C ASP A 265 -6.00 -22.33 7.27
N ASP A 266 -7.17 -22.97 7.32
CA ASP A 266 -8.40 -22.49 6.66
C ASP A 266 -9.01 -21.26 7.38
N LEU A 267 -8.82 -21.18 8.70
CA LEU A 267 -9.27 -20.04 9.53
C LEU A 267 -8.41 -18.78 9.33
N SER A 268 -7.17 -18.93 8.86
CA SER A 268 -6.31 -17.79 8.52
C SER A 268 -6.77 -17.12 7.23
N GLU A 269 -7.32 -17.90 6.28
CA GLU A 269 -7.85 -17.38 5.03
C GLU A 269 -9.19 -16.66 5.21
N ILE A 270 -10.07 -17.08 6.13
CA ILE A 270 -11.32 -16.35 6.44
C ILE A 270 -11.05 -15.04 7.21
N ALA A 271 -10.01 -15.02 8.06
CA ALA A 271 -9.59 -13.79 8.74
C ALA A 271 -8.87 -12.79 7.79
N GLU A 272 -8.29 -13.30 6.69
CA GLU A 272 -7.69 -12.52 5.60
C GLU A 272 -8.63 -12.29 4.40
N SER A 273 -9.80 -12.94 4.35
CA SER A 273 -10.82 -12.72 3.32
C SER A 273 -11.52 -11.40 3.60
N ASP A 274 -10.94 -10.34 3.04
CA ASP A 274 -11.48 -8.98 3.09
C ASP A 274 -12.65 -8.82 2.12
N GLU A 275 -13.76 -9.53 2.36
CA GLU A 275 -15.07 -9.08 1.89
C GLU A 275 -15.48 -7.83 2.71
N GLU A 276 -14.66 -6.79 2.66
CA GLU A 276 -15.04 -5.47 3.17
C GLU A 276 -16.07 -4.93 2.18
N GLU A 277 -17.33 -4.82 2.61
CA GLU A 277 -18.37 -4.11 1.85
C GLU A 277 -17.91 -2.65 1.66
N GLU A 278 -17.40 -2.33 0.48
CA GLU A 278 -17.16 -0.95 0.09
C GLU A 278 -18.51 -0.25 -0.06
N SER A 279 -18.78 0.68 0.85
CA SER A 279 -19.91 1.59 0.78
C SER A 279 -19.85 2.36 -0.54
N THR A 280 -20.81 2.10 -1.42
CA THR A 280 -21.07 2.92 -2.62
C THR A 280 -21.65 4.30 -2.29
N GLY A 281 -21.95 4.57 -1.01
CA GLY A 281 -22.52 5.83 -0.51
C GLY A 281 -21.53 6.99 -0.45
N ASP A 282 -22.08 8.21 -0.51
CA ASP A 282 -21.36 9.48 -0.31
C ASP A 282 -20.62 9.48 1.04
N ASP A 283 -19.32 9.79 1.02
CA ASP A 283 -18.45 9.82 2.21
C ASP A 283 -18.94 10.82 3.27
N PHE A 284 -19.72 11.81 2.86
CA PHE A 284 -20.18 12.93 3.68
C PHE A 284 -21.69 12.92 3.95
N ALA A 285 -22.42 11.88 3.53
CA ALA A 285 -23.86 11.76 3.77
C ALA A 285 -24.21 11.62 5.26
N GLU A 286 -25.39 12.13 5.62
CA GLU A 286 -25.91 12.16 7.00
C GLU A 286 -26.21 10.76 7.55
N ASP A 287 -26.68 9.84 6.72
CA ASP A 287 -27.09 8.48 7.11
C ASP A 287 -25.92 7.48 7.25
N MET A 288 -24.67 7.93 7.21
CA MET A 288 -23.51 7.05 7.15
C MET A 288 -23.00 6.54 8.51
N SER A 289 -22.50 5.31 8.47
CA SER A 289 -22.03 4.46 9.58
C SER A 289 -20.97 5.03 10.53
N GLN A 290 -20.41 6.22 10.26
CA GLN A 290 -19.47 6.82 11.19
C GLN A 290 -20.16 7.30 12.48
N PHE A 291 -21.46 7.60 12.42
CA PHE A 291 -22.29 8.02 13.56
C PHE A 291 -23.26 6.94 14.03
N GLY A 292 -23.34 5.81 13.32
CA GLY A 292 -24.13 4.66 13.76
C GLY A 292 -23.70 4.18 15.13
N ASP A 293 -24.67 4.08 16.02
CA ASP A 293 -24.51 3.94 17.47
C ASP A 293 -23.62 2.76 17.86
N GLU A 294 -22.43 3.07 18.39
CA GLU A 294 -21.80 2.22 19.40
C GLU A 294 -22.19 2.89 20.73
N GLU A 295 -23.17 2.34 21.44
CA GLU A 295 -23.69 2.89 22.72
C GLU A 295 -22.61 3.00 23.84
N GLY A 296 -21.38 2.58 23.59
CA GLY A 296 -20.27 2.60 24.56
C GLY A 296 -19.29 3.75 24.33
N LEU A 297 -18.54 4.10 25.40
CA LEU A 297 -17.48 5.12 25.34
C LEU A 297 -16.14 4.57 24.80
N THR A 298 -16.02 3.24 24.65
CA THR A 298 -14.75 2.57 24.31
C THR A 298 -14.90 1.46 23.28
N ARG A 299 -13.79 1.13 22.63
CA ARG A 299 -13.67 0.02 21.70
C ARG A 299 -12.81 -1.12 22.23
N LYS A 300 -13.12 -2.34 21.78
CA LYS A 300 -12.29 -3.52 22.02
C LYS A 300 -11.04 -3.43 21.16
N LEU A 301 -9.88 -3.74 21.73
CA LEU A 301 -8.63 -3.74 20.97
C LEU A 301 -8.62 -4.90 19.97
N LEU A 302 -8.30 -4.58 18.71
CA LEU A 302 -8.14 -5.57 17.65
C LEU A 302 -6.71 -5.53 17.12
N PRO A 303 -5.96 -6.66 17.11
CA PRO A 303 -4.62 -6.70 16.54
C PRO A 303 -4.57 -6.20 15.09
N ARG A 304 -5.65 -6.40 14.34
CA ARG A 304 -5.79 -5.94 12.95
C ARG A 304 -5.85 -4.42 12.80
N HIS A 305 -5.99 -3.62 13.85
CA HIS A 305 -5.94 -2.15 13.76
C HIS A 305 -4.55 -1.56 14.03
N ARG A 306 -3.63 -2.39 14.53
CA ARG A 306 -2.28 -1.94 14.85
C ARG A 306 -1.48 -1.69 13.58
N ARG A 307 -0.98 -0.48 13.40
CA ARG A 307 -0.22 -0.08 12.20
C ARG A 307 1.07 0.63 12.57
N SER A 308 2.02 0.56 11.65
CA SER A 308 3.32 1.21 11.77
C SER A 308 3.40 2.35 10.77
N ILE A 309 3.60 3.56 11.26
CA ILE A 309 3.93 4.74 10.46
C ILE A 309 5.40 5.06 10.73
N TYR A 310 6.16 5.17 9.66
CA TYR A 310 7.60 5.37 9.70
C TYR A 310 8.01 6.82 9.59
N SER A 311 7.26 7.58 8.78
CA SER A 311 7.42 9.02 8.66
C SER A 311 6.08 9.64 8.28
N CYS A 312 5.76 10.79 8.87
CA CYS A 312 4.58 11.57 8.52
C CYS A 312 4.89 13.06 8.67
N THR A 313 5.21 13.72 7.55
CA THR A 313 5.74 15.08 7.54
C THR A 313 4.94 15.98 6.60
N GLY A 314 4.64 17.20 7.02
CA GLY A 314 4.03 18.24 6.20
C GLY A 314 5.05 19.30 5.79
N THR A 315 5.03 19.70 4.52
CA THR A 315 5.88 20.75 3.96
C THR A 315 5.04 21.72 3.15
N LEU A 316 5.23 23.02 3.35
CA LEU A 316 4.61 24.06 2.52
C LEU A 316 5.36 24.14 1.18
N ILE A 317 4.61 24.02 0.09
CA ILE A 317 5.07 24.23 -1.28
C ILE A 317 4.52 25.57 -1.75
N SER A 318 5.42 26.46 -2.16
CA SER A 318 5.05 27.80 -2.63
C SER A 318 4.40 27.80 -4.01
N ASP A 319 4.75 26.83 -4.86
CA ASP A 319 4.22 26.70 -6.21
C ASP A 319 3.96 25.22 -6.57
N PHE A 320 2.69 24.84 -6.53
CA PHE A 320 2.15 23.60 -7.07
C PHE A 320 1.02 23.98 -8.04
N SER A 321 1.33 23.92 -9.34
CA SER A 321 0.44 24.39 -10.42
C SER A 321 -0.05 25.84 -10.24
N GLY A 322 0.84 26.74 -9.81
CA GLY A 322 0.57 28.17 -9.62
C GLY A 322 -0.12 28.52 -8.30
N LYS A 323 -0.24 27.57 -7.36
CA LYS A 323 -0.93 27.74 -6.07
C LYS A 323 -0.09 27.21 -4.92
N GLN A 324 -0.35 27.70 -3.71
CA GLN A 324 0.31 27.21 -2.49
C GLN A 324 -0.40 25.99 -1.93
N PHE A 325 0.38 24.97 -1.57
CA PHE A 325 -0.12 23.70 -1.03
C PHE A 325 0.69 23.24 0.16
N LEU A 326 0.04 22.63 1.15
CA LEU A 326 0.69 21.75 2.11
C LEU A 326 0.78 20.36 1.50
N ARG A 327 2.01 19.90 1.23
CA ARG A 327 2.30 18.52 0.83
C ARG A 327 2.63 17.71 2.08
N VAL A 328 1.82 16.71 2.36
CA VAL A 328 2.08 15.71 3.39
C VAL A 328 2.71 14.49 2.73
N HIS A 329 3.82 14.01 3.27
CA HIS A 329 4.46 12.78 2.85
C HIS A 329 4.35 11.75 3.98
N ILE A 330 3.88 10.54 3.65
CA ILE A 330 3.61 9.49 4.62
C ILE A 330 4.23 8.18 4.15
N VAL A 331 5.05 7.58 5.01
CA VAL A 331 5.64 6.25 4.79
C VAL A 331 5.14 5.32 5.88
N GLY A 332 4.56 4.18 5.49
CA GLY A 332 3.99 3.25 6.47
C GLY A 332 3.79 1.84 5.94
N GLN A 333 3.31 0.97 6.83
CA GLN A 333 3.01 -0.42 6.52
C GLN A 333 1.52 -0.73 6.68
N ALA A 334 0.95 -1.35 5.64
CA ALA A 334 -0.36 -2.01 5.65
C ALA A 334 -1.56 -1.14 6.05
N PHE A 335 -1.68 0.11 5.60
CA PHE A 335 -2.78 1.02 5.94
C PHE A 335 -4.20 0.39 5.91
N LEU A 336 -5.05 0.75 6.88
CA LEU A 336 -6.49 0.44 6.91
C LEU A 336 -7.25 1.27 5.86
N LEU A 337 -8.46 0.84 5.53
CA LEU A 337 -9.40 1.59 4.71
C LEU A 337 -9.60 3.02 5.26
N ASN A 338 -9.47 4.04 4.41
CA ASN A 338 -9.54 5.47 4.76
C ASN A 338 -8.53 5.97 5.81
N GLN A 339 -7.53 5.17 6.23
CA GLN A 339 -6.66 5.55 7.34
C GLN A 339 -5.91 6.85 7.10
N ILE A 340 -5.29 6.99 5.92
CA ILE A 340 -4.51 8.17 5.59
C ILE A 340 -5.41 9.41 5.58
N ARG A 341 -6.60 9.32 4.97
CA ARG A 341 -7.57 10.41 4.94
C ARG A 341 -8.03 10.80 6.35
N CYS A 342 -8.23 9.83 7.25
CA CYS A 342 -8.50 10.11 8.66
C CYS A 342 -7.30 10.78 9.35
N MET A 343 -6.06 10.36 9.04
CA MET A 343 -4.86 10.97 9.60
C MET A 343 -4.76 12.45 9.21
N ILE A 344 -4.99 12.76 7.92
CA ILE A 344 -5.02 14.13 7.42
C ILE A 344 -6.16 14.93 8.07
N GLY A 345 -7.37 14.37 8.12
CA GLY A 345 -8.51 15.04 8.74
C GLY A 345 -8.32 15.29 10.24
N GLY A 346 -7.76 14.34 10.99
CA GLY A 346 -7.44 14.53 12.41
C GLY A 346 -6.40 15.64 12.64
N ALA A 347 -5.34 15.67 11.82
CA ALA A 347 -4.35 16.74 11.90
C ALA A 347 -4.94 18.11 11.58
N LEU A 348 -5.86 18.15 10.61
CA LEU A 348 -6.60 19.36 10.26
C LEU A 348 -7.54 19.81 11.38
N ALA A 349 -8.24 18.88 12.02
CA ALA A 349 -9.14 19.17 13.14
C ALA A 349 -8.40 19.86 14.29
N VAL A 350 -7.17 19.43 14.59
CA VAL A 350 -6.30 20.09 15.57
C VAL A 350 -5.87 21.47 15.09
N ALA A 351 -5.39 21.58 13.85
CA ALA A 351 -4.93 22.85 13.27
C ALA A 351 -6.03 23.91 13.20
N THR A 352 -7.28 23.50 13.00
CA THR A 352 -8.47 24.35 12.94
C THR A 352 -9.18 24.52 14.29
N LYS A 353 -8.57 24.04 15.37
CA LYS A 353 -9.10 24.13 16.75
C LYS A 353 -10.48 23.46 16.93
N GLY A 354 -10.86 22.53 16.05
CA GLY A 354 -12.06 21.71 16.19
C GLY A 354 -11.85 20.45 17.03
N MET A 355 -10.59 20.05 17.26
CA MET A 355 -10.21 18.97 18.16
C MET A 355 -9.07 19.43 19.06
N SER A 356 -9.18 19.22 20.37
CA SER A 356 -8.10 19.51 21.30
C SER A 356 -6.92 18.55 21.09
N ARG A 357 -5.73 18.93 21.57
CA ARG A 357 -4.56 18.04 21.55
C ARG A 357 -4.80 16.79 22.40
N THR A 358 -5.48 16.92 23.54
CA THR A 358 -5.84 15.80 24.42
C THR A 358 -6.75 14.81 23.72
N ALA A 359 -7.83 15.27 23.08
CA ALA A 359 -8.75 14.42 22.34
C ALA A 359 -8.05 13.72 21.17
N PHE A 360 -7.16 14.43 20.48
CA PHE A 360 -6.35 13.86 19.41
C PHE A 360 -5.39 12.77 19.90
N ASP A 361 -4.63 13.03 20.96
CA ASP A 361 -3.73 12.04 21.55
C ASP A 361 -4.51 10.83 22.11
N ALA A 362 -5.70 11.07 22.68
CA ALA A 362 -6.60 10.02 23.14
C ALA A 362 -7.13 9.17 21.99
N ALA A 363 -7.45 9.79 20.85
CA ALA A 363 -7.91 9.09 19.64
C ALA A 363 -6.87 8.08 19.12
N LEU A 364 -5.57 8.40 19.29
CA LEU A 364 -4.45 7.59 18.81
C LEU A 364 -3.98 6.55 19.84
N SER A 365 -4.05 6.88 21.12
CA SER A 365 -3.32 6.14 22.17
C SER A 365 -4.23 5.32 23.09
N THR A 366 -5.50 5.71 23.23
CA THR A 366 -6.46 5.04 24.13
C THR A 366 -7.44 4.18 23.35
N ASN A 367 -8.39 3.56 24.04
CA ASN A 367 -9.51 2.87 23.40
C ASN A 367 -10.80 3.72 23.38
N ARG A 368 -10.73 5.01 23.72
CA ARG A 368 -11.88 5.93 23.69
C ARG A 368 -12.35 6.13 22.26
N ILE A 369 -13.66 6.21 22.08
CA ILE A 369 -14.25 6.51 20.79
C ILE A 369 -14.12 8.00 20.53
N VAL A 370 -13.28 8.37 19.55
CA VAL A 370 -13.15 9.76 19.10
C VAL A 370 -13.55 9.81 17.62
N ARG A 371 -14.42 10.76 17.26
CA ARG A 371 -14.82 10.95 15.86
C ARG A 371 -13.76 11.77 15.14
N VAL A 372 -12.91 11.07 14.39
CA VAL A 372 -11.89 11.68 13.52
C VAL A 372 -12.49 11.92 12.12
N PRO A 373 -12.42 13.14 11.58
CA PRO A 373 -12.94 13.43 10.24
C PRO A 373 -12.06 12.79 9.15
N ILE A 374 -12.69 12.45 8.04
CA ILE A 374 -12.04 11.88 6.86
C ILE A 374 -11.79 13.02 5.85
N ALA A 375 -10.54 13.28 5.49
CA ALA A 375 -10.21 14.29 4.47
C ALA A 375 -10.72 13.88 3.06
N PRO A 376 -10.88 14.80 2.11
CA PRO A 376 -11.22 14.48 0.72
C PRO A 376 -10.24 13.49 0.06
N ALA A 377 -10.67 12.77 -0.98
CA ALA A 377 -9.82 11.78 -1.65
C ALA A 377 -8.90 12.42 -2.71
N GLU A 378 -9.32 13.57 -3.23
CA GLU A 378 -8.72 14.35 -4.31
C GLU A 378 -7.26 14.72 -4.07
N GLY A 379 -6.89 14.94 -2.81
CA GLY A 379 -5.51 15.26 -2.44
C GLY A 379 -4.58 14.05 -2.38
N LEU A 380 -5.11 12.83 -2.32
CA LEU A 380 -4.35 11.63 -1.96
C LEU A 380 -3.77 10.91 -3.18
N VAL A 381 -2.47 10.66 -3.15
CA VAL A 381 -1.72 9.95 -4.19
C VAL A 381 -0.88 8.84 -3.58
N LEU A 382 -1.05 7.59 -4.03
CA LEU A 382 -0.06 6.53 -3.78
C LEU A 382 1.19 6.82 -4.60
N LEU A 383 2.29 7.15 -3.93
CA LEU A 383 3.54 7.55 -4.57
C LEU A 383 4.36 6.34 -5.00
N SER A 384 4.55 5.37 -4.11
CA SER A 384 5.41 4.21 -4.37
C SER A 384 5.08 3.02 -3.47
N SER A 385 5.61 1.84 -3.83
CA SER A 385 5.53 0.62 -3.03
C SER A 385 6.88 -0.09 -2.99
N THR A 386 7.33 -0.45 -1.79
CA THR A 386 8.55 -1.22 -1.60
C THR A 386 8.22 -2.70 -1.42
N PHE A 387 8.99 -3.58 -2.07
CA PHE A 387 8.77 -5.03 -2.01
C PHE A 387 9.84 -5.73 -1.16
N GLY A 388 9.39 -6.67 -0.33
CA GLY A 388 10.21 -7.36 0.67
C GLY A 388 9.61 -8.70 1.12
N GLY A 389 10.12 -9.21 2.23
CA GLY A 389 9.60 -10.40 2.91
C GLY A 389 10.55 -11.60 2.89
N LYS A 390 10.04 -12.76 3.31
CA LYS A 390 10.85 -14.00 3.49
C LYS A 390 11.58 -14.44 2.20
N LEU A 391 11.00 -14.15 1.05
CA LEU A 391 11.56 -14.41 -0.29
C LEU A 391 11.65 -13.09 -1.06
N HIS A 392 12.75 -12.36 -0.85
CA HIS A 392 13.00 -11.09 -1.54
C HIS A 392 13.50 -11.33 -2.97
N THR A 393 12.57 -11.59 -3.88
CA THR A 393 12.85 -11.88 -5.31
C THR A 393 12.49 -10.73 -6.24
N VAL A 394 11.95 -9.64 -5.70
CA VAL A 394 11.48 -8.49 -6.47
C VAL A 394 11.76 -7.22 -5.69
N SER A 395 12.29 -6.21 -6.37
CA SER A 395 12.38 -4.83 -5.91
C SER A 395 11.77 -3.90 -6.96
N LEU A 396 11.22 -2.76 -6.53
CA LEU A 396 10.72 -1.76 -7.46
C LEU A 396 11.89 -1.14 -8.24
N TYR A 397 12.90 -0.69 -7.51
CA TYR A 397 14.17 -0.16 -7.99
C TYR A 397 15.33 -1.05 -7.53
N GLU A 398 16.54 -0.82 -8.03
CA GLU A 398 17.74 -1.45 -7.45
C GLU A 398 17.96 -0.91 -6.02
N ASP A 399 18.12 -1.83 -5.07
CA ASP A 399 18.31 -1.51 -3.66
C ASP A 399 19.40 -2.40 -3.03
N PRO A 400 19.87 -2.13 -1.79
CA PRO A 400 20.93 -2.92 -1.15
C PRO A 400 20.63 -4.42 -1.01
N ASN A 401 19.36 -4.83 -0.95
CA ASN A 401 18.97 -6.25 -0.96
C ASN A 401 19.05 -6.86 -2.37
N THR A 402 18.97 -6.09 -3.45
CA THR A 402 19.07 -6.57 -4.85
C THR A 402 20.39 -7.28 -5.12
N SER A 403 21.51 -6.71 -4.65
CA SER A 403 22.84 -7.31 -4.83
C SER A 403 22.99 -8.64 -4.07
N LEU A 404 22.44 -8.70 -2.85
CA LEU A 404 22.48 -9.88 -1.98
C LEU A 404 21.52 -10.98 -2.45
N ALA A 405 20.43 -10.63 -3.11
CA ALA A 405 19.50 -11.60 -3.68
C ALA A 405 20.16 -12.49 -4.75
N LYS A 406 21.19 -11.99 -5.45
CA LYS A 406 21.97 -12.74 -6.46
C LYS A 406 22.76 -13.92 -5.86
N GLU A 407 22.93 -14.00 -4.54
CA GLU A 407 23.55 -15.16 -3.86
C GLU A 407 22.73 -16.46 -4.04
N ARG A 408 21.42 -16.31 -4.18
CA ARG A 408 20.48 -17.43 -4.31
C ARG A 408 20.45 -17.87 -5.77
N LYS A 409 21.38 -18.75 -6.17
CA LYS A 409 21.45 -19.28 -7.55
C LYS A 409 20.13 -19.92 -8.02
N ASP A 410 19.31 -20.39 -7.07
CA ASP A 410 17.98 -20.97 -7.29
C ASP A 410 16.88 -19.93 -7.56
N LEU A 411 17.13 -18.64 -7.30
CA LEU A 411 16.13 -17.58 -7.42
C LEU A 411 16.64 -16.41 -8.25
N VAL A 412 15.90 -16.11 -9.31
CA VAL A 412 16.14 -14.91 -10.11
C VAL A 412 15.45 -13.71 -9.44
N HIS A 413 16.24 -12.73 -9.03
CA HIS A 413 15.74 -11.45 -8.54
C HIS A 413 15.38 -10.53 -9.72
N ARG A 414 14.28 -9.77 -9.61
CA ARG A 414 13.76 -8.90 -10.68
C ARG A 414 13.56 -7.48 -10.19
N ILE A 415 14.06 -6.52 -10.95
CA ILE A 415 13.82 -5.08 -10.74
C ILE A 415 12.63 -4.68 -11.63
N LEU A 416 11.61 -4.05 -11.07
CA LEU A 416 10.37 -3.76 -11.78
C LEU A 416 10.41 -2.48 -12.63
N LEU A 417 11.21 -1.48 -12.25
CA LEU A 417 11.40 -0.26 -13.02
C LEU A 417 12.88 -0.03 -13.33
N ASN A 418 13.19 0.22 -14.60
CA ASN A 418 14.46 0.79 -15.00
C ASN A 418 14.37 2.33 -15.05
N HIS A 419 15.50 3.00 -15.29
CA HIS A 419 15.56 4.47 -15.34
C HIS A 419 14.58 5.10 -16.33
N HIS A 420 14.45 4.54 -17.54
CA HIS A 420 13.57 5.10 -18.56
C HIS A 420 12.09 4.93 -18.21
N GLU A 421 11.70 3.76 -17.68
CA GLU A 421 10.34 3.50 -17.22
C GLU A 421 9.97 4.40 -16.03
N ASP A 422 10.94 4.73 -15.18
CA ASP A 422 10.77 5.66 -14.05
C ASP A 422 10.61 7.12 -14.51
N GLU A 423 11.34 7.55 -15.54
CA GLU A 423 11.14 8.85 -16.19
C GLU A 423 9.72 8.97 -16.77
N GLU A 424 9.23 7.93 -17.47
CA GLU A 424 7.86 7.91 -17.99
C GLU A 424 6.82 7.96 -16.88
N MET A 425 7.05 7.24 -15.78
CA MET A 425 6.18 7.24 -14.59
C MET A 425 6.15 8.61 -13.92
N THR A 426 7.32 9.24 -13.73
CA THR A 426 7.43 10.58 -13.16
C THR A 426 6.72 11.61 -14.02
N LYS A 427 6.92 11.55 -15.34
CA LYS A 427 6.23 12.42 -16.30
C LYS A 427 4.71 12.24 -16.24
N PHE A 428 4.22 11.01 -16.20
CA PHE A 428 2.79 10.73 -16.06
C PHE A 428 2.24 11.30 -14.74
N ARG A 429 2.96 11.14 -13.63
CA ARG A 429 2.58 11.71 -12.34
C ARG A 429 2.47 13.23 -12.40
N GLU A 430 3.45 13.90 -12.98
CA GLU A 430 3.49 15.37 -13.05
C GLU A 430 2.46 15.94 -14.02
N GLU A 431 2.39 15.41 -15.24
CA GLU A 431 1.56 15.98 -16.30
C GLU A 431 0.07 15.60 -16.16
N VAL A 432 -0.24 14.43 -15.59
CA VAL A 432 -1.60 13.90 -15.51
C VAL A 432 -2.14 13.97 -14.08
N ILE A 433 -1.46 13.34 -13.12
CA ILE A 433 -2.00 13.21 -11.76
C ILE A 433 -1.95 14.55 -11.02
N TYR A 434 -0.79 15.21 -10.95
CA TYR A 434 -0.66 16.46 -10.19
C TYR A 434 -1.47 17.60 -10.79
N THR A 435 -1.60 17.65 -12.13
CA THR A 435 -2.52 18.59 -12.80
C THR A 435 -3.97 18.40 -12.35
N GLU A 436 -4.43 17.15 -12.24
CA GLU A 436 -5.78 16.86 -11.74
C GLU A 436 -5.93 17.12 -10.24
N VAL A 437 -4.92 16.77 -9.44
CA VAL A 437 -4.92 17.09 -8.00
C VAL A 437 -5.07 18.60 -7.83
N ALA A 438 -4.36 19.43 -8.58
CA ALA A 438 -4.46 20.89 -8.47
C ALA A 438 -5.83 21.45 -8.95
N SER A 439 -6.48 20.81 -9.92
CA SER A 439 -7.76 21.28 -10.49
C SER A 439 -8.98 20.81 -9.68
N SER A 440 -8.91 19.63 -9.07
CA SER A 440 -10.03 18.94 -8.40
C SER A 440 -10.54 19.65 -7.15
N TRP A 441 -9.73 20.50 -6.52
CA TRP A 441 -10.14 21.30 -5.35
C TRP A 441 -11.11 22.44 -5.67
N ASN A 442 -11.34 22.78 -6.94
CA ASN A 442 -12.28 23.86 -7.32
C ASN A 442 -13.76 23.41 -7.32
N LYS A 443 -14.08 22.21 -6.82
CA LYS A 443 -15.45 21.68 -6.72
C LYS A 443 -16.15 22.21 -5.46
N ASN A 444 -16.69 23.42 -5.55
CA ASN A 444 -17.27 24.13 -4.39
C ASN A 444 -18.32 23.30 -3.63
N GLU A 445 -19.23 22.60 -4.32
CA GLU A 445 -20.29 21.82 -3.64
C GLU A 445 -19.75 20.66 -2.78
N ASP A 446 -18.76 19.91 -3.27
CA ASP A 446 -18.16 18.79 -2.53
C ASP A 446 -17.41 19.29 -1.29
N MET A 447 -16.74 20.43 -1.43
CA MET A 447 -15.99 21.07 -0.34
C MET A 447 -16.92 21.64 0.73
N ASP A 448 -18.04 22.26 0.34
CA ASP A 448 -19.06 22.76 1.27
C ASP A 448 -19.68 21.60 2.07
N ARG A 449 -20.02 20.48 1.40
CA ARG A 449 -20.51 19.25 2.08
C ARG A 449 -19.49 18.73 3.08
N TRP A 450 -18.22 18.71 2.71
CA TRP A 450 -17.17 18.25 3.59
C TRP A 450 -16.97 19.18 4.80
N ARG A 451 -17.05 20.51 4.62
CA ARG A 451 -17.00 21.46 5.75
C ARG A 451 -18.17 21.23 6.72
N ALA A 452 -19.38 21.02 6.21
CA ALA A 452 -20.53 20.66 7.05
C ALA A 452 -20.28 19.33 7.81
N TYR A 453 -19.72 18.32 7.14
CA TYR A 453 -19.32 17.06 7.77
C TYR A 453 -18.24 17.25 8.86
N LEU A 454 -17.28 18.14 8.63
CA LEU A 454 -16.22 18.48 9.57
C LEU A 454 -16.80 19.08 10.85
N GLU A 455 -17.72 20.04 10.75
CA GLU A 455 -18.40 20.62 11.92
C GLU A 455 -19.24 19.58 12.67
N ARG A 456 -19.91 18.65 11.98
CA ARG A 456 -20.61 17.53 12.66
C ARG A 456 -19.65 16.64 13.46
N CYS A 457 -18.43 16.42 12.98
CA CYS A 457 -17.42 15.68 13.72
C CYS A 457 -16.99 16.41 15.00
N TYR A 458 -16.84 17.74 14.94
CA TYR A 458 -16.54 18.55 16.13
C TYR A 458 -17.67 18.46 17.15
N GLU A 459 -18.89 18.55 16.67
CA GLU A 459 -20.08 18.61 17.52
C GLU A 459 -20.28 17.27 18.22
N SER A 460 -20.05 16.18 17.48
CA SER A 460 -20.06 14.85 18.02
C SER A 460 -18.99 14.60 19.07
N ASN A 461 -17.91 15.38 19.16
CA ASN A 461 -16.85 15.20 20.15
C ASN A 461 -17.01 16.08 21.39
N LYS A 462 -18.01 16.99 21.45
CA LYS A 462 -18.27 17.87 22.61
C LYS A 462 -18.61 17.12 23.91
N HIS A 463 -18.99 15.85 23.81
CA HIS A 463 -19.26 14.99 24.96
C HIS A 463 -18.00 14.43 25.64
N LEU A 464 -16.81 14.60 25.03
CA LEU A 464 -15.56 14.10 25.60
C LEU A 464 -15.14 14.97 26.79
N ASP A 465 -14.86 14.32 27.92
CA ASP A 465 -14.32 14.97 29.11
C ASP A 465 -12.79 15.10 29.00
N GLU A 466 -12.32 16.34 28.83
CA GLU A 466 -10.89 16.66 28.66
C GLU A 466 -10.03 16.26 29.87
N ASP A 467 -10.55 16.41 31.08
CA ASP A 467 -9.82 16.09 32.31
C ASP A 467 -9.69 14.57 32.46
N GLU A 468 -10.77 13.84 32.15
CA GLU A 468 -10.75 12.37 32.12
C GLU A 468 -9.73 11.85 31.09
N LEU A 469 -9.75 12.41 29.87
CA LEU A 469 -8.79 12.01 28.83
C LEU A 469 -7.35 12.32 29.21
N ALA A 470 -7.10 13.48 29.84
CA ALA A 470 -5.76 13.86 30.30
C ALA A 470 -5.23 12.88 31.37
N ILE A 471 -6.08 12.48 32.33
CA ILE A 471 -5.73 11.48 33.35
C ILE A 471 -5.39 10.14 32.69
N LEU A 472 -6.23 9.66 31.77
CA LEU A 472 -6.00 8.39 31.06
C LEU A 472 -4.70 8.39 30.25
N LEU A 473 -4.40 9.50 29.57
CA LEU A 473 -3.17 9.67 28.80
C LEU A 473 -1.95 9.67 29.71
N TYR A 474 -2.02 10.35 30.86
CA TYR A 474 -0.94 10.36 31.85
C TYR A 474 -0.65 8.95 32.39
N GLU A 475 -1.68 8.19 32.76
CA GLU A 475 -1.53 6.81 33.22
C GLU A 475 -0.92 5.90 32.15
N LEU A 476 -1.35 6.07 30.90
CA LEU A 476 -0.82 5.32 29.76
C LEU A 476 0.65 5.64 29.50
N ASP A 477 1.04 6.91 29.57
CA ASP A 477 2.41 7.35 29.40
C ASP A 477 3.32 6.73 30.47
N GLN A 478 2.91 6.82 31.74
CA GLN A 478 3.60 6.16 32.87
C GLN A 478 3.75 4.64 32.65
N ALA A 479 2.71 3.97 32.14
CA ALA A 479 2.78 2.54 31.83
C ALA A 479 3.74 2.24 30.66
N ASN A 480 3.77 3.08 29.63
CA ASN A 480 4.66 2.94 28.49
C ASN A 480 6.12 3.20 28.87
N GLU A 481 6.40 4.19 29.72
CA GLU A 481 7.72 4.45 30.28
C GLU A 481 8.24 3.25 31.08
N ARG A 482 7.40 2.65 31.94
CA ARG A 482 7.74 1.42 32.68
C ARG A 482 8.09 0.27 31.74
N LYS A 483 7.32 0.06 30.66
CA LYS A 483 7.60 -0.97 29.64
C LYS A 483 8.91 -0.70 28.91
N LYS A 484 9.16 0.55 28.51
CA LYS A 484 10.39 0.97 27.84
C LYS A 484 11.61 0.75 28.74
N SER A 485 11.54 1.21 29.98
CA SER A 485 12.57 1.02 31.01
C SER A 485 12.86 -0.47 31.23
N ARG A 486 11.82 -1.31 31.41
CA ARG A 486 11.99 -2.77 31.54
C ARG A 486 12.67 -3.38 30.32
N SER A 487 12.31 -2.97 29.10
CA SER A 487 12.93 -3.46 27.88
C SER A 487 14.40 -3.04 27.76
N GLN A 488 14.72 -1.79 28.11
CA GLN A 488 16.08 -1.28 28.12
C GLN A 488 16.94 -1.99 29.18
N SER A 489 16.42 -2.16 30.40
CA SER A 489 17.09 -2.93 31.46
C SER A 489 17.34 -4.38 31.05
N TYR A 490 16.38 -5.03 30.37
CA TYR A 490 16.56 -6.40 29.87
C TYR A 490 17.70 -6.49 28.84
N VAL A 491 17.75 -5.57 27.87
CA VAL A 491 18.84 -5.52 26.88
C VAL A 491 20.17 -5.19 27.55
N ARG A 492 20.19 -4.24 28.48
CA ARG A 492 21.38 -3.84 29.24
C ARG A 492 21.94 -5.01 30.07
N GLN A 493 21.08 -5.73 30.78
CA GLN A 493 21.49 -6.90 31.57
C GLN A 493 22.12 -7.97 30.67
N ASN A 494 21.50 -8.28 29.53
CA ASN A 494 22.07 -9.23 28.57
C ASN A 494 23.46 -8.80 28.04
N ARG A 495 23.74 -7.49 27.98
CA ARG A 495 25.05 -6.98 27.56
C ARG A 495 26.08 -7.04 28.69
N ILE A 496 25.67 -6.82 29.93
CA ILE A 496 26.52 -7.02 31.12
C ILE A 496 26.87 -8.50 31.26
N ASP A 497 25.88 -9.39 31.20
CA ASP A 497 26.08 -10.84 31.28
C ASP A 497 27.02 -11.35 30.17
N LEU A 498 26.94 -10.75 28.98
CA LEU A 498 27.86 -11.03 27.89
C LEU A 498 29.30 -10.59 28.22
N ALA A 499 29.49 -9.41 28.80
CA ALA A 499 30.80 -8.87 29.16
C ALA A 499 31.46 -9.64 30.32
N GLU A 500 30.67 -10.04 31.32
CA GLU A 500 31.15 -10.70 32.54
C GLU A 500 31.26 -12.22 32.39
N ASN A 501 30.28 -12.85 31.74
CA ASN A 501 30.08 -14.31 31.78
C ASN A 501 30.13 -14.99 30.39
N GLY A 502 30.30 -14.23 29.30
CA GLY A 502 30.36 -14.76 27.94
C GLY A 502 29.05 -15.39 27.43
N ARG A 503 27.94 -15.25 28.16
CA ARG A 503 26.61 -15.76 27.78
C ARG A 503 25.79 -14.63 27.18
N GLY A 504 25.28 -14.80 25.95
CA GLY A 504 24.58 -13.74 25.23
C GLY A 504 23.08 -14.00 25.08
N GLY A 505 22.26 -13.19 25.74
CA GLY A 505 20.84 -13.02 25.41
C GLY A 505 20.61 -12.08 24.21
N ALA A 506 19.44 -11.45 24.14
CA ALA A 506 19.16 -10.45 23.10
C ALA A 506 19.90 -9.14 23.38
N LEU A 507 20.90 -8.81 22.56
CA LEU A 507 21.77 -7.63 22.71
C LEU A 507 21.21 -6.34 22.07
N LEU A 508 20.19 -6.48 21.23
CA LEU A 508 19.53 -5.38 20.53
C LEU A 508 18.04 -5.43 20.86
N PRO A 509 17.38 -4.26 20.93
CA PRO A 509 15.92 -4.19 21.11
C PRO A 509 15.17 -4.95 20.02
N ARG A 510 13.98 -5.48 20.36
CA ARG A 510 13.14 -6.23 19.41
C ARG A 510 12.76 -5.41 18.16
N GLN A 511 12.61 -4.10 18.30
CA GLN A 511 12.23 -3.17 17.21
C GLN A 511 13.43 -2.59 16.47
N PHE A 512 14.66 -3.03 16.76
CA PHE A 512 15.86 -2.44 16.18
C PHE A 512 15.92 -2.55 14.66
N THR A 513 15.53 -3.70 14.07
CA THR A 513 15.45 -3.86 12.61
C THR A 513 14.50 -2.86 11.97
N THR A 514 13.36 -2.61 12.60
CA THR A 514 12.40 -1.60 12.14
C THR A 514 13.04 -0.22 12.09
N LYS A 515 13.81 0.16 13.13
CA LYS A 515 14.55 1.42 13.12
C LYS A 515 15.62 1.49 12.01
N LEU A 516 16.31 0.39 11.70
CA LEU A 516 17.24 0.33 10.58
C LEU A 516 16.54 0.55 9.23
N CYS A 517 15.38 -0.10 9.02
CA CYS A 517 14.58 0.08 7.80
C CYS A 517 14.22 1.55 7.58
N ILE A 518 13.78 2.23 8.64
CA ILE A 518 13.43 3.67 8.60
C ILE A 518 14.67 4.51 8.30
N ARG A 519 15.73 4.33 9.10
CA ARG A 519 16.94 5.18 9.05
C ARG A 519 17.60 5.15 7.68
N TYR A 520 17.63 3.99 7.03
CA TYR A 520 18.30 3.78 5.74
C TYR A 520 17.34 3.69 4.56
N ASN A 521 16.04 3.92 4.77
CA ASN A 521 15.00 3.77 3.76
C ASN A 521 15.09 2.45 2.96
N VAL A 522 15.23 1.34 3.67
CA VAL A 522 15.38 0.00 3.08
C VAL A 522 14.30 -0.95 3.55
N ALA A 523 13.83 -1.81 2.63
CA ALA A 523 12.90 -2.88 2.97
C ALA A 523 13.53 -3.86 3.98
N PRO A 524 12.72 -4.45 4.88
CA PRO A 524 13.20 -5.56 5.71
C PRO A 524 13.64 -6.72 4.82
N GLY A 525 14.87 -7.17 5.03
CA GLY A 525 15.52 -8.14 4.14
C GLY A 525 16.90 -8.57 4.62
N ILE A 526 17.63 -9.22 3.72
CA ILE A 526 18.98 -9.78 3.98
C ILE A 526 19.92 -8.67 4.44
N PHE A 527 19.87 -7.49 3.80
CA PHE A 527 20.69 -6.34 4.16
C PHE A 527 20.52 -5.95 5.64
N THR A 528 19.29 -5.69 6.07
CA THR A 528 19.00 -5.30 7.48
C THR A 528 19.30 -6.42 8.48
N SER A 529 19.17 -7.69 8.07
CA SER A 529 19.52 -8.83 8.89
C SER A 529 21.04 -8.95 9.09
N ASP A 530 21.80 -8.77 8.01
CA ASP A 530 23.27 -8.82 8.04
C ASP A 530 23.82 -7.60 8.80
N LEU A 531 23.28 -6.41 8.58
CA LEU A 531 23.60 -5.21 9.36
C LEU A 531 23.38 -5.43 10.86
N ARG A 532 22.20 -5.95 11.27
CA ARG A 532 21.91 -6.30 12.67
C ARG A 532 22.90 -7.33 13.23
N ARG A 533 23.31 -8.32 12.41
CA ARG A 533 24.27 -9.36 12.81
C ARG A 533 25.65 -8.77 13.08
N ALA A 534 26.12 -7.86 12.24
CA ALA A 534 27.39 -7.17 12.43
C ALA A 534 27.38 -6.27 13.66
N VAL A 535 26.32 -5.48 13.86
CA VAL A 535 26.16 -4.67 15.08
C VAL A 535 26.20 -5.55 16.34
N ALA A 536 25.48 -6.67 16.34
CA ALA A 536 25.55 -7.63 17.45
C ALA A 536 26.94 -8.25 17.62
N ARG A 537 27.70 -8.47 16.55
CA ARG A 537 29.10 -8.94 16.61
C ARG A 537 30.04 -7.87 17.20
N HIS A 538 29.82 -6.60 16.85
CA HIS A 538 30.64 -5.47 17.31
C HIS A 538 30.40 -5.15 18.79
N LEU A 539 29.16 -5.32 19.27
CA LEU A 539 28.85 -5.34 20.70
C LEU A 539 29.63 -6.48 21.40
N ARG A 540 29.63 -7.69 20.85
CA ARG A 540 30.37 -8.83 21.43
C ARG A 540 31.89 -8.67 21.44
N SER A 541 32.47 -7.95 20.47
CA SER A 541 33.92 -7.68 20.46
C SER A 541 34.32 -6.43 21.25
N GLY A 542 33.38 -5.69 21.83
CA GLY A 542 33.67 -4.41 22.48
C GLY A 542 34.03 -3.27 21.51
N LYS A 543 33.78 -3.44 20.20
CA LYS A 543 33.92 -2.33 19.22
C LYS A 543 32.83 -1.28 19.43
N ILE A 544 31.67 -1.70 19.91
CA ILE A 544 30.60 -0.84 20.40
C ILE A 544 30.54 -1.04 21.92
N PRO A 545 30.57 0.04 22.73
CA PRO A 545 30.42 -0.07 24.18
C PRO A 545 29.13 -0.81 24.58
N CYS A 546 29.19 -1.67 25.60
CA CYS A 546 28.03 -2.44 26.04
C CYS A 546 26.93 -1.56 26.67
N ASP A 547 27.30 -0.41 27.21
CA ASP A 547 26.41 0.61 27.75
C ASP A 547 25.88 1.58 26.69
N ALA A 548 26.29 1.45 25.42
CA ALA A 548 25.84 2.32 24.35
C ALA A 548 24.31 2.29 24.19
N ASP A 549 23.67 3.45 24.20
CA ASP A 549 22.26 3.58 23.92
C ASP A 549 21.96 3.36 22.41
N GLU A 550 20.67 3.37 22.05
CA GLU A 550 20.28 3.12 20.66
C GLU A 550 20.75 4.22 19.70
N ASP A 551 20.82 5.47 20.15
CA ASP A 551 21.21 6.61 19.30
C ASP A 551 22.73 6.58 19.04
N GLN A 552 23.51 6.22 20.06
CA GLN A 552 24.94 5.96 19.93
C GLN A 552 25.22 4.77 19.01
N ILE A 553 24.41 3.70 19.07
CA ILE A 553 24.52 2.58 18.13
C ILE A 553 24.18 3.03 16.70
N MET A 554 23.16 3.87 16.50
CA MET A 554 22.84 4.40 15.18
C MET A 554 23.94 5.31 14.64
N ALA A 555 24.47 6.22 15.46
CA ALA A 555 25.61 7.08 15.10
C ALA A 555 26.87 6.25 14.77
N TYR A 556 27.09 5.15 15.49
CA TYR A 556 28.14 4.20 15.15
C TYR A 556 27.93 3.57 13.77
N ILE A 557 26.70 3.14 13.44
CA ILE A 557 26.41 2.57 12.11
C ILE A 557 26.63 3.63 11.02
N ASP A 558 26.17 4.85 11.25
CA ASP A 558 26.31 5.97 10.31
C ASP A 558 27.78 6.30 10.06
N SER A 559 28.62 6.30 11.10
CA SER A 559 30.06 6.56 10.98
C SER A 559 30.85 5.39 10.37
N TYR A 560 30.50 4.14 10.68
CA TYR A 560 31.17 2.97 10.13
C TYR A 560 30.78 2.70 8.66
N GLY A 561 29.58 3.12 8.28
CA GLY A 561 28.93 2.81 7.01
C GLY A 561 28.05 1.57 7.14
N SER A 562 26.76 1.74 6.85
CA SER A 562 25.76 0.66 6.90
C SER A 562 26.07 -0.47 5.92
N GLU A 563 26.60 -0.16 4.73
CA GLU A 563 27.02 -1.15 3.74
C GLU A 563 28.20 -2.00 4.21
N ASN A 564 29.23 -1.36 4.82
CA ASN A 564 30.39 -2.05 5.37
C ASN A 564 29.99 -3.04 6.47
N LEU A 565 29.13 -2.59 7.40
CA LEU A 565 28.60 -3.48 8.45
C LEU A 565 27.75 -4.60 7.86
N ALA A 566 26.91 -4.31 6.87
CA ALA A 566 26.14 -5.37 6.21
C ALA A 566 27.06 -6.40 5.53
N GLU A 567 28.18 -5.99 4.92
CA GLU A 567 29.16 -6.90 4.33
C GLU A 567 29.86 -7.78 5.38
N GLU A 568 30.22 -7.23 6.54
CA GLU A 568 30.76 -8.02 7.66
C GLU A 568 29.74 -9.01 8.20
N GLY A 569 28.49 -8.55 8.36
CA GLY A 569 27.37 -9.40 8.76
C GLY A 569 27.14 -10.55 7.79
N ARG A 570 27.26 -10.27 6.50
CA ARG A 570 27.20 -11.25 5.41
C ARG A 570 28.31 -12.29 5.53
N LYS A 571 29.56 -11.89 5.75
CA LYS A 571 30.69 -12.81 5.97
C LYS A 571 30.41 -13.77 7.13
N LEU A 572 29.90 -13.25 8.25
CA LEU A 572 29.50 -14.06 9.41
C LEU A 572 28.34 -15.02 9.10
N ARG A 573 27.36 -14.61 8.29
CA ARG A 573 26.24 -15.47 7.89
C ARG A 573 26.71 -16.61 6.99
N LEU A 574 27.64 -16.34 6.08
CA LEU A 574 28.15 -17.34 5.13
C LEU A 574 29.15 -18.31 5.77
N SER A 575 29.98 -17.86 6.73
CA SER A 575 30.93 -18.73 7.44
C SER A 575 30.25 -19.80 8.29
N ILE A 576 29.04 -19.53 8.80
CA ILE A 576 28.23 -20.51 9.54
C ILE A 576 27.75 -21.67 8.63
N ARG A 577 27.62 -21.44 7.32
CA ARG A 577 27.15 -22.45 6.36
C ARG A 577 28.23 -23.39 5.85
N THR A 578 29.49 -23.16 6.21
CA THR A 578 30.64 -23.99 5.78
C THR A 578 31.11 -24.97 6.85
N GLU A 579 30.49 -24.97 8.04
CA GLU A 579 30.79 -25.88 9.16
C GLU A 579 29.72 -26.97 9.38
N GLU A 580 28.68 -27.00 8.51
CA GLU A 580 27.74 -28.13 8.33
C GLU A 580 28.05 -28.83 7.01
#